data_AF-A0AAV4RCM3-F1
#
_entry.id   AF-A0AAV4RCM3-F1
#
_cell.length_a   1.000
_cell.length_b   1.000
_cell.length_c   1.000
_cell.angle_alpha   90.00
_cell.angle_beta   90.00
_cell.angle_gamma   90.00
#
_symmetry.space_group_name_H-M   'P 1'
#
loop_
_entity.id
_entity.type
_entity.pdbx_description
1 polymer ?
#
loop_
_entity_poly.entity_id
_entity_poly.type
_entity_poly.pdbx_seq_one_letter_code
_entity_poly.pdbx_strand_id
1 'polypeptide(L)'
;MYVRYIYKLCELHLPAENYTEAAFTLKLHSDLLSFPTQLCQLITATINNQNGSAGKLCITGSLIISIKAKCWEEGIPLCKELAELYEKKLLDYAKLSIVLKTQAKFFDNILNQIRPEPEYFRVGFYGLGFPLFLRNKVFVYRGLEYERIGAFTQRLQTEFPQAQILMKSTTQMITDSKGQVDKDNEFKSLWIERTTLTIASQLPGILRWFEYTAEPRRSISPLSMRLQGVIEAAVNGGIAKYQEAFFTLEFSLQNPEETHKIIKLKSLILEKVQILEGGLSLHGRLAPPEVIPLHRRCGSLLSNEALHSGSRLSELGIPPQYQQTRRAASYSCI
;
A
#
# COMPACT_ATOMS: atom_id res chain seq x y z
N MET A 1 -8.00 11.03 -20.63
CA MET A 1 -8.06 11.68 -19.30
C MET A 1 -6.73 11.64 -18.55
N TYR A 2 -6.02 10.50 -18.48
CA TYR A 2 -4.76 10.33 -17.73
C TYR A 2 -3.70 11.42 -18.01
N VAL A 3 -3.37 11.69 -19.27
CA VAL A 3 -2.36 12.71 -19.66
C VAL A 3 -2.70 14.11 -19.12
N ARG A 4 -3.99 14.48 -19.05
CA ARG A 4 -4.41 15.78 -18.50
C ARG A 4 -4.08 15.90 -17.00
N TYR A 5 -4.18 14.80 -16.26
CA TYR A 5 -3.81 14.78 -14.84
C TYR A 5 -2.30 14.82 -14.61
N ILE A 6 -1.50 14.29 -15.55
CA ILE A 6 -0.04 14.43 -15.52
C ILE A 6 0.36 15.91 -15.53
N TYR A 7 -0.16 16.68 -16.50
CA TYR A 7 0.14 18.12 -16.56
C TYR A 7 -0.41 18.89 -15.37
N LYS A 8 -1.63 18.56 -14.92
CA LYS A 8 -2.21 19.20 -13.73
C LYS A 8 -1.37 18.95 -12.48
N LEU A 9 -0.83 17.74 -12.31
CA LEU A 9 0.08 17.43 -11.20
C LEU A 9 1.40 18.19 -11.34
N CYS A 10 1.96 18.27 -12.55
CA CYS A 10 3.16 19.08 -12.81
C CYS A 10 2.93 20.57 -12.46
N GLU A 11 1.78 21.14 -12.81
CA GLU A 11 1.40 22.52 -12.47
C GLU A 11 1.30 22.75 -10.95
N LEU A 12 1.00 21.72 -10.15
CA LEU A 12 1.01 21.82 -8.69
C LEU A 12 2.44 21.75 -8.12
N HIS A 13 3.34 21.03 -8.78
CA HIS A 13 4.73 20.90 -8.31
C HIS A 13 5.56 22.16 -8.54
N LEU A 14 5.34 22.90 -9.63
CA LEU A 14 6.17 24.05 -10.00
C LEU A 14 6.12 25.21 -8.98
N PRO A 15 4.94 25.66 -8.50
CA PRO A 15 4.85 26.71 -7.48
C PRO A 15 5.38 26.27 -6.11
N ALA A 16 5.34 24.96 -5.83
CA ALA A 16 5.86 24.37 -4.60
C ALA A 16 7.37 24.04 -4.68
N GLU A 17 8.06 24.49 -5.75
CA GLU A 17 9.48 24.28 -6.01
C GLU A 17 9.90 22.78 -6.01
N ASN A 18 8.95 21.90 -6.26
CA ASN A 18 9.15 20.44 -6.32
C ASN A 18 9.59 20.02 -7.72
N TYR A 19 10.73 20.56 -8.17
CA TYR A 19 11.22 20.33 -9.52
C TYR A 19 11.52 18.84 -9.77
N THR A 20 12.08 18.12 -8.81
CA THR A 20 12.34 16.69 -8.99
C THR A 20 11.05 15.93 -9.30
N GLU A 21 10.00 16.14 -8.50
CA GLU A 21 8.72 15.45 -8.65
C GLU A 21 7.98 15.88 -9.93
N ALA A 22 8.11 17.15 -10.33
CA ALA A 22 7.62 17.65 -11.63
C ALA A 22 8.28 16.91 -12.81
N ALA A 23 9.60 16.69 -12.77
CA ALA A 23 10.32 15.97 -13.82
C ALA A 23 9.86 14.51 -13.93
N PHE A 24 9.76 13.80 -12.80
CA PHE A 24 9.25 12.42 -12.80
C PHE A 24 7.80 12.34 -13.27
N THR A 25 6.98 13.35 -12.95
CA THR A 25 5.60 13.42 -13.44
C THR A 25 5.55 13.52 -14.96
N LEU A 26 6.37 14.39 -15.58
CA LEU A 26 6.43 14.50 -17.04
C LEU A 26 7.06 13.27 -17.71
N LYS A 27 7.99 12.59 -17.03
CA LYS A 27 8.57 11.32 -17.49
C LYS A 27 7.47 10.26 -17.72
N LEU A 28 6.45 10.20 -16.85
CA LEU A 28 5.31 9.28 -17.06
C LEU A 28 4.63 9.47 -18.42
N HIS A 29 4.49 10.72 -18.90
CA HIS A 29 3.92 10.94 -20.22
C HIS A 29 4.89 10.52 -21.32
N SER A 30 6.19 10.79 -21.15
CA SER A 30 7.21 10.33 -22.09
C SER A 30 7.18 8.82 -22.27
N ASP A 31 7.04 8.06 -21.18
CA ASP A 31 7.04 6.59 -21.19
C ASP A 31 5.80 5.99 -21.90
N LEU A 32 4.68 6.73 -21.95
CA LEU A 32 3.50 6.31 -22.72
C LEU A 32 3.69 6.42 -24.23
N LEU A 33 4.67 7.21 -24.69
CA LEU A 33 4.93 7.42 -26.11
C LEU A 33 5.85 6.29 -26.62
N SER A 34 5.30 5.39 -27.42
CA SER A 34 6.08 4.28 -28.02
C SER A 34 7.09 4.82 -29.05
N PHE A 35 8.38 4.62 -28.83
CA PHE A 35 9.43 4.81 -29.84
C PHE A 35 9.47 3.58 -30.79
N PRO A 36 9.71 3.71 -32.12
CA PRO A 36 10.32 4.82 -32.85
C PRO A 36 9.48 5.47 -33.99
N THR A 37 8.27 4.97 -34.31
CA THR A 37 7.55 5.35 -35.55
C THR A 37 6.64 6.57 -35.39
N GLN A 38 5.93 6.69 -34.26
CA GLN A 38 5.04 7.82 -33.98
C GLN A 38 5.81 9.11 -33.69
N LEU A 39 7.00 9.01 -33.10
CA LEU A 39 7.83 10.18 -32.79
C LEU A 39 8.39 10.83 -34.07
N CYS A 40 8.82 10.04 -35.06
CA CYS A 40 9.25 10.57 -36.35
C CYS A 40 8.12 11.31 -37.06
N GLN A 41 6.90 10.74 -37.11
CA GLN A 41 5.75 11.39 -37.74
C GLN A 41 5.33 12.68 -37.02
N LEU A 42 5.39 12.71 -35.69
CA LEU A 42 5.11 13.90 -34.87
C LEU A 42 6.19 14.98 -35.00
N ILE A 43 7.44 14.59 -35.19
CA ILE A 43 8.55 15.53 -35.39
C ILE A 43 8.53 16.14 -36.80
N THR A 44 8.23 15.35 -37.84
CA THR A 44 8.06 15.87 -39.20
C THR A 44 6.85 16.80 -39.29
N ALA A 45 5.75 16.52 -38.60
CA ALA A 45 4.58 17.39 -38.54
C ALA A 45 4.82 18.72 -37.78
N THR A 46 5.71 18.74 -36.77
CA THR A 46 6.06 19.96 -35.99
C THR A 46 7.10 20.85 -36.66
N ILE A 47 7.92 20.32 -37.56
CA ILE A 47 8.86 21.15 -38.33
C ILE A 47 8.09 22.04 -39.32
N ASN A 48 6.93 21.56 -39.79
CA ASN A 48 6.09 22.27 -40.76
C ASN A 48 4.97 23.11 -40.13
N ASN A 49 4.65 22.91 -38.84
CA ASN A 49 3.64 23.69 -38.13
C ASN A 49 4.07 23.94 -36.68
N GLN A 50 4.10 25.22 -36.28
CA GLN A 50 4.44 25.73 -34.94
C GLN A 50 3.52 25.23 -33.79
N ASN A 51 2.57 24.32 -34.05
CA ASN A 51 1.54 23.88 -33.09
C ASN A 51 1.41 22.35 -32.97
N GLY A 52 2.48 21.66 -32.57
CA GLY A 52 2.44 20.22 -32.23
C GLY A 52 3.11 19.95 -30.87
N SER A 53 2.53 20.51 -29.82
CA SER A 53 3.23 20.94 -28.61
C SER A 53 3.16 19.99 -27.41
N ALA A 54 2.92 18.68 -27.62
CA ALA A 54 2.83 17.73 -26.50
C ALA A 54 4.14 16.93 -26.29
N GLY A 55 4.64 16.26 -27.33
CA GLY A 55 5.81 15.37 -27.21
C GLY A 55 7.15 16.11 -27.02
N LYS A 56 7.41 17.17 -27.81
CA LYS A 56 8.63 18.00 -27.69
C LYS A 56 8.67 18.79 -26.38
N LEU A 57 7.51 19.27 -25.91
CA LEU A 57 7.40 20.05 -24.66
C LEU A 57 7.65 19.16 -23.44
N CYS A 58 7.26 17.89 -23.48
CA CYS A 58 7.52 16.94 -22.39
C CYS A 58 9.00 16.65 -22.19
N ILE A 59 9.74 16.22 -23.22
CA ILE A 59 11.14 15.80 -23.04
C ILE A 59 12.03 17.03 -22.74
N THR A 60 11.79 18.14 -23.45
CA THR A 60 12.54 19.38 -23.24
C THR A 60 12.18 20.01 -21.89
N GLY A 61 10.92 19.92 -21.47
CA GLY A 61 10.44 20.30 -20.14
C GLY A 61 11.07 19.46 -19.04
N SER A 62 11.09 18.13 -19.16
CA SER A 62 11.75 17.23 -18.22
C SER A 62 13.23 17.55 -18.09
N LEU A 63 13.94 17.85 -19.18
CA LEU A 63 15.35 18.23 -19.14
C LEU A 63 15.57 19.56 -18.37
N ILE A 64 14.78 20.59 -18.67
CA ILE A 64 14.82 21.90 -17.98
C ILE A 64 14.51 21.73 -16.49
N ILE A 65 13.53 20.89 -16.16
CA ILE A 65 13.15 20.65 -14.79
C ILE A 65 14.23 19.82 -14.06
N SER A 66 14.82 18.81 -14.70
CA SER A 66 15.97 18.08 -14.14
C SER A 66 17.18 18.98 -13.89
N ILE A 67 17.43 19.98 -14.75
CA ILE A 67 18.44 21.02 -14.50
C ILE A 67 18.15 21.76 -13.19
N LYS A 68 16.89 22.16 -12.96
CA LYS A 68 16.48 22.86 -11.73
C LYS A 68 16.48 21.94 -10.49
N ALA A 69 16.21 20.66 -10.69
CA ALA A 69 16.04 19.67 -9.63
C ALA A 69 17.34 19.08 -9.07
N LYS A 70 18.52 19.45 -9.61
CA LYS A 70 19.85 18.89 -9.26
C LYS A 70 19.94 17.34 -9.37
N CYS A 71 19.00 16.71 -10.07
CA CYS A 71 18.96 15.27 -10.35
C CYS A 71 19.51 15.01 -11.76
N TRP A 72 20.79 15.29 -11.95
CA TRP A 72 21.44 15.26 -13.26
C TRP A 72 21.61 13.83 -13.80
N GLU A 73 21.73 12.83 -12.92
CA GLU A 73 21.83 11.42 -13.25
C GLU A 73 20.64 10.93 -14.06
N GLU A 74 19.43 11.36 -13.68
CA GLU A 74 18.19 11.03 -14.39
C GLU A 74 18.05 11.80 -15.71
N GLY A 75 18.70 12.96 -15.83
CA GLY A 75 18.70 13.76 -17.05
C GLY A 75 19.67 13.25 -18.12
N ILE A 76 20.75 12.56 -17.74
CA ILE A 76 21.77 12.07 -18.67
C ILE A 76 21.21 11.04 -19.67
N PRO A 77 20.42 10.02 -19.27
CA PRO A 77 19.77 9.10 -20.21
C PRO A 77 18.90 9.83 -21.24
N LEU A 78 18.11 10.81 -20.80
CA LEU A 78 17.27 11.62 -21.70
C LEU A 78 18.12 12.41 -22.71
N CYS A 79 19.26 12.97 -22.29
CA CYS A 79 20.20 13.62 -23.20
C CYS A 79 20.76 12.63 -24.24
N LYS A 80 21.06 11.39 -23.85
CA LYS A 80 21.58 10.36 -24.78
C LYS A 80 20.53 9.99 -25.83
N GLU A 81 19.28 9.77 -25.41
CA GLU A 81 18.18 9.47 -26.32
C GLU A 81 17.90 10.62 -27.30
N LEU A 82 17.92 11.86 -26.81
CA LEU A 82 17.79 13.04 -27.67
C LEU A 82 18.95 13.21 -28.63
N ALA A 83 20.19 12.95 -28.18
CA ALA A 83 21.36 13.03 -29.04
C ALA A 83 21.25 12.02 -30.19
N GLU A 84 20.88 10.77 -29.90
CA GLU A 84 20.68 9.75 -30.92
C GLU A 84 19.57 10.12 -31.93
N LEU A 85 18.47 10.72 -31.45
CA LEU A 85 17.39 11.22 -32.30
C LEU A 85 17.87 12.33 -33.24
N TYR A 86 18.58 13.34 -32.73
CA TYR A 86 19.05 14.48 -33.51
C TYR A 86 20.18 14.10 -34.48
N GLU A 87 21.05 13.16 -34.11
CA GLU A 87 22.15 12.69 -34.93
C GLU A 87 21.69 11.73 -36.04
N LYS A 88 20.87 10.72 -35.71
CA LYS A 88 20.58 9.62 -36.66
C LYS A 88 19.29 9.79 -37.44
N LYS A 89 18.28 10.46 -36.87
CA LYS A 89 16.94 10.53 -37.49
C LYS A 89 16.60 11.89 -38.08
N LEU A 90 16.99 12.97 -37.40
CA LEU A 90 16.59 14.33 -37.78
C LEU A 90 17.71 15.15 -38.43
N LEU A 91 18.97 14.74 -38.25
CA LEU A 91 20.16 15.44 -38.76
C LEU A 91 20.20 16.94 -38.33
N ASP A 92 19.66 17.26 -37.14
CA ASP A 92 19.63 18.62 -36.59
C ASP A 92 20.82 18.81 -35.63
N TYR A 93 21.97 19.14 -36.22
CA TYR A 93 23.22 19.30 -35.49
C TYR A 93 23.25 20.52 -34.56
N ALA A 94 22.41 21.54 -34.83
CA ALA A 94 22.29 22.71 -33.96
C ALA A 94 21.70 22.31 -32.60
N LYS A 95 20.60 21.54 -32.60
CA LYS A 95 20.01 21.01 -31.36
C LYS A 95 20.88 19.95 -30.72
N LEU A 96 21.56 19.11 -31.52
CA LEU A 96 22.52 18.13 -31.00
C LEU A 96 23.62 18.80 -30.18
N SER A 97 24.21 19.89 -30.68
CA SER A 97 25.25 20.64 -29.96
C SER A 97 24.77 21.13 -28.58
N ILE A 98 23.53 21.62 -28.49
CA ILE A 98 22.95 22.09 -27.22
C ILE A 98 22.76 20.93 -26.24
N VAL A 99 22.24 19.79 -26.70
CA VAL A 99 22.03 18.59 -25.87
C VAL A 99 23.36 18.07 -25.33
N LEU A 100 24.38 17.95 -26.17
CA LEU A 100 25.71 17.49 -25.75
C LEU A 100 26.38 18.45 -24.75
N LYS A 101 26.28 19.77 -24.96
CA LYS A 101 26.77 20.77 -23.99
C LYS A 101 26.03 20.67 -22.65
N THR A 102 24.72 20.41 -22.69
CA THR A 102 23.91 20.21 -21.48
C THR A 102 24.32 18.94 -20.75
N GLN A 103 24.59 17.86 -21.48
CA GLN A 103 25.09 16.61 -20.92
C GLN A 103 26.47 16.77 -20.27
N ALA A 104 27.40 17.49 -20.91
CA ALA A 104 28.70 17.82 -20.33
C ALA A 104 28.53 18.59 -19.00
N LYS A 105 27.68 19.61 -19.00
CA LYS A 105 27.34 20.39 -17.79
C LYS A 105 26.77 19.52 -16.67
N PHE A 106 25.99 18.47 -17.00
CA PHE A 106 25.50 17.53 -16.00
C PHE A 106 26.62 16.74 -15.34
N PHE A 107 27.59 16.23 -16.12
CA PHE A 107 28.74 15.55 -15.56
C PHE A 107 29.57 16.49 -14.66
N ASP A 108 29.83 17.71 -15.13
CA ASP A 108 30.55 18.72 -14.35
C ASP A 108 29.84 19.04 -13.04
N ASN A 109 28.52 19.17 -13.07
CA ASN A 109 27.73 19.45 -11.88
C ASN A 109 27.75 18.27 -10.90
N ILE A 110 27.64 17.02 -11.36
CA ILE A 110 27.69 15.84 -10.50
C ILE A 110 29.02 15.76 -9.75
N LEU A 111 30.12 16.09 -10.43
CA LEU A 111 31.47 16.02 -9.85
C LEU A 111 31.76 17.17 -8.88
N ASN A 112 31.34 18.39 -9.24
CA ASN A 112 31.81 19.60 -8.56
C ASN A 112 30.80 20.22 -7.59
N GLN A 113 29.50 19.96 -7.76
CA GLN A 113 28.48 20.55 -6.87
C GLN A 113 28.14 19.61 -5.72
N ILE A 114 28.33 20.10 -4.50
CA ILE A 114 27.93 19.40 -3.28
C ILE A 114 26.40 19.35 -3.22
N ARG A 115 25.85 18.16 -3.02
CA ARG A 115 24.41 17.92 -2.84
C ARG A 115 24.15 17.42 -1.43
N PRO A 116 23.29 18.09 -0.64
CA PRO A 116 22.93 17.59 0.68
C PRO A 116 22.17 16.27 0.55
N GLU A 117 22.52 15.28 1.38
CA GLU A 117 21.76 14.04 1.46
C GLU A 117 20.35 14.32 1.97
N PRO A 118 19.29 13.82 1.29
CA PRO A 118 17.93 14.02 1.75
C PRO A 118 17.66 13.23 3.02
N GLU A 119 17.02 13.86 4.01
CA GLU A 119 16.44 13.15 5.16
C GLU A 119 15.09 12.53 4.81
N TYR A 120 14.78 11.41 5.43
CA TYR A 120 13.50 10.72 5.26
C TYR A 120 12.75 10.62 6.59
N PHE A 121 11.46 10.94 6.56
CA PHE A 121 10.61 10.97 7.74
C PHE A 121 9.48 9.95 7.64
N ARG A 122 9.37 9.09 8.64
CA ARG A 122 8.24 8.16 8.79
C ARG A 122 7.07 8.89 9.46
N VAL A 123 5.92 8.91 8.80
CA VAL A 123 4.70 9.56 9.29
C VAL A 123 3.55 8.57 9.30
N GLY A 124 2.94 8.34 10.47
CA GLY A 124 1.73 7.55 10.62
C GLY A 124 0.53 8.44 10.92
N PHE A 125 -0.56 8.29 10.17
CA PHE A 125 -1.80 9.01 10.40
C PHE A 125 -2.80 8.10 11.10
N TYR A 126 -3.15 8.38 12.36
CA TYR A 126 -4.03 7.54 13.18
C TYR A 126 -5.24 8.31 13.66
N GLY A 127 -6.40 7.64 13.73
CA GLY A 127 -7.64 8.24 14.22
C GLY A 127 -8.68 8.51 13.12
N LEU A 128 -9.94 8.60 13.53
CA LEU A 128 -11.08 8.70 12.62
C LEU A 128 -11.21 10.07 11.94
N GLY A 129 -10.54 11.11 12.44
CA GLY A 129 -10.55 12.45 11.86
C GLY A 129 -9.82 12.58 10.52
N PHE A 130 -8.95 11.61 10.18
CA PHE A 130 -8.24 11.63 8.90
C PHE A 130 -9.09 11.04 7.76
N PRO A 131 -8.92 11.57 6.51
CA PRO A 131 -9.48 10.97 5.30
C PRO A 131 -9.09 9.50 5.13
N LEU A 132 -9.94 8.72 4.46
CA LEU A 132 -9.76 7.28 4.30
C LEU A 132 -8.41 6.89 3.67
N PHE A 133 -7.86 7.73 2.79
CA PHE A 133 -6.58 7.47 2.14
C PHE A 133 -5.36 7.69 3.05
N LEU A 134 -5.52 8.34 4.21
CA LEU A 134 -4.47 8.55 5.22
C LEU A 134 -4.70 7.67 6.46
N ARG A 135 -5.96 7.42 6.82
CA ARG A 135 -6.33 6.78 8.09
C ARG A 135 -5.66 5.42 8.28
N ASN A 136 -4.95 5.29 9.40
CA ASN A 136 -4.20 4.10 9.83
C ASN A 136 -3.16 3.64 8.82
N LYS A 137 -2.58 4.60 8.07
CA LYS A 137 -1.52 4.34 7.10
C LYS A 137 -0.25 5.07 7.50
N VAL A 138 0.86 4.50 7.06
CA VAL A 138 2.20 5.03 7.27
C VAL A 138 2.78 5.41 5.93
N PHE A 139 3.49 6.53 5.89
CA PHE A 139 4.13 7.06 4.70
C PHE A 139 5.58 7.39 5.04
N VAL A 140 6.44 7.33 4.02
CA VAL A 140 7.81 7.84 4.12
C VAL A 140 7.88 9.10 3.27
N TYR A 141 8.22 10.22 3.90
CA TYR A 141 8.39 11.52 3.26
C TYR A 141 9.87 11.80 3.02
N ARG A 142 10.21 12.24 1.81
CA ARG A 142 11.50 12.86 1.48
C ARG A 142 11.48 14.32 1.91
N GLY A 143 12.31 14.68 2.88
CA GLY A 143 12.49 16.04 3.39
C GLY A 143 12.94 17.03 2.32
N LEU A 144 12.69 18.32 2.55
CA LEU A 144 13.26 19.43 1.78
C LEU A 144 14.79 19.52 1.98
N GLU A 145 15.48 20.30 1.14
CA GLU A 145 16.93 20.50 1.31
C GLU A 145 17.20 21.06 2.72
N TYR A 146 18.11 20.40 3.46
CA TYR A 146 18.48 20.75 4.83
C TYR A 146 17.34 20.70 5.87
N GLU A 147 16.20 20.11 5.52
CA GLU A 147 15.07 19.99 6.45
C GLU A 147 15.37 18.97 7.54
N ARG A 148 15.19 19.40 8.80
CA ARG A 148 15.29 18.55 9.98
C ARG A 148 13.91 18.22 10.53
N ILE A 149 13.84 17.19 11.38
CA ILE A 149 12.58 16.71 11.99
C ILE A 149 11.73 17.82 12.62
N GLY A 150 12.35 18.83 13.26
CA GLY A 150 11.62 19.95 13.88
C GLY A 150 10.86 20.80 12.87
N ALA A 151 11.54 21.25 11.81
CA ALA A 151 10.95 22.03 10.71
C ALA A 151 9.90 21.20 9.95
N PHE A 152 10.21 19.93 9.68
CA PHE A 152 9.27 18.99 9.05
C PHE A 152 7.98 18.84 9.87
N THR A 153 8.10 18.64 11.19
CA THR A 153 6.96 18.47 12.09
C THR A 153 6.09 19.72 12.12
N GLN A 154 6.69 20.91 12.20
CA GLN A 154 5.95 22.18 12.17
C GLN A 154 5.20 22.39 10.85
N ARG A 155 5.84 22.08 9.72
CA ARG A 155 5.21 22.15 8.40
C ARG A 155 4.02 21.18 8.30
N LEU A 156 4.19 19.94 8.75
CA LEU A 156 3.10 18.95 8.77
C LEU A 156 1.96 19.35 9.72
N GLN A 157 2.27 19.94 10.88
CA GLN A 157 1.27 20.46 11.82
C GLN A 157 0.47 21.63 11.24
N THR A 158 1.08 22.45 10.38
CA THR A 158 0.39 23.54 9.69
C THR A 158 -0.67 23.01 8.72
N GLU A 159 -0.39 21.89 8.05
CA GLU A 159 -1.35 21.19 7.18
C GLU A 159 -2.48 20.50 7.96
N PHE A 160 -2.18 20.00 9.17
CA PHE A 160 -3.15 19.36 10.05
C PHE A 160 -3.19 19.99 11.46
N PRO A 161 -3.74 21.20 11.63
CA PRO A 161 -3.66 21.95 12.89
C PRO A 161 -4.29 21.22 14.10
N GLN A 162 -5.28 20.38 13.84
CA GLN A 162 -6.02 19.60 14.85
C GLN A 162 -5.35 18.25 15.19
N ALA A 163 -4.28 17.88 14.48
CA ALA A 163 -3.58 16.62 14.74
C ALA A 163 -2.68 16.74 15.98
N GLN A 164 -2.62 15.67 16.78
CA GLN A 164 -1.70 15.58 17.90
C GLN A 164 -0.44 14.81 17.50
N ILE A 165 0.74 15.38 17.73
CA ILE A 165 2.02 14.73 17.44
C ILE A 165 2.35 13.68 18.50
N LEU A 166 2.60 12.45 18.05
CA LEU A 166 3.09 11.36 18.89
C LEU A 166 4.61 11.22 18.71
N MET A 167 5.38 11.55 19.74
CA MET A 167 6.85 11.56 19.68
C MET A 167 7.51 10.19 19.90
N LYS A 168 6.77 9.16 20.35
CA LYS A 168 7.32 7.82 20.59
C LYS A 168 7.02 6.91 19.39
N SER A 169 8.03 6.25 18.84
CA SER A 169 7.84 5.16 17.87
C SER A 169 7.05 4.05 18.56
N THR A 170 5.75 3.98 18.32
CA THR A 170 4.86 3.02 18.99
C THR A 170 5.05 1.63 18.41
N THR A 171 6.07 0.93 18.89
CA THR A 171 6.10 -0.53 19.04
C THR A 171 6.55 -0.87 20.47
N GLN A 172 5.98 -0.24 21.49
CA GLN A 172 6.11 -0.76 22.84
C GLN A 172 5.04 -1.84 23.04
N MET A 173 5.25 -3.00 22.42
CA MET A 173 4.95 -4.23 23.14
C MET A 173 6.07 -4.39 24.16
N ILE A 174 5.69 -4.38 25.43
CA ILE A 174 6.56 -4.46 26.59
C ILE A 174 7.51 -5.66 26.44
N THR A 175 8.79 -5.40 26.22
CA THR A 175 9.85 -6.39 26.49
C THR A 175 10.19 -6.27 27.97
N ASP A 176 9.60 -7.15 28.79
CA ASP A 176 10.01 -7.38 30.19
C ASP A 176 11.38 -8.08 30.29
N SER A 177 12.30 -7.75 29.39
CA SER A 177 13.65 -8.32 29.31
C SER A 177 14.68 -7.28 28.89
N LYS A 178 14.50 -6.02 29.34
CA LYS A 178 15.63 -5.08 29.36
C LYS A 178 16.59 -5.55 30.45
N GLY A 179 17.68 -6.21 30.06
CA GLY A 179 18.73 -6.66 30.96
C GLY A 179 19.25 -5.52 31.85
N GLN A 180 19.78 -5.86 33.03
CA GLN A 180 20.37 -4.89 33.96
C GLN A 180 21.39 -4.00 33.24
N VAL A 181 21.27 -2.69 33.43
CA VAL A 181 22.20 -1.69 32.91
C VAL A 181 23.56 -1.91 33.62
N ASP A 182 24.56 -2.37 32.86
CA ASP A 182 25.94 -2.50 33.32
C ASP A 182 26.55 -1.10 33.44
N LYS A 183 26.86 -0.66 34.66
CA LYS A 183 27.37 0.69 34.95
C LYS A 183 28.79 0.92 34.38
N ASP A 184 29.54 -0.14 34.13
CA ASP A 184 30.91 -0.06 33.62
C ASP A 184 30.97 -0.22 32.09
N ASN A 185 29.88 -0.65 31.44
CA ASN A 185 29.83 -0.78 29.98
C ASN A 185 28.41 -0.63 29.42
N GLU A 186 28.08 0.60 29.02
CA GLU A 186 26.80 0.96 28.41
C GLU A 186 26.44 0.10 27.18
N PHE A 187 27.44 -0.28 26.37
CA PHE A 187 27.22 -1.07 25.15
C PHE A 187 26.74 -2.50 25.41
N LYS A 188 27.05 -3.09 26.57
CA LYS A 188 26.55 -4.44 26.92
C LYS A 188 25.05 -4.47 27.22
N SER A 189 24.47 -3.31 27.55
CA SER A 189 23.04 -3.16 27.84
C SER A 189 22.25 -2.53 26.67
N LEU A 190 22.95 -2.11 25.61
CA LEU A 190 22.35 -1.47 24.43
C LEU A 190 21.88 -2.53 23.42
N TRP A 191 20.60 -2.46 23.07
CA TRP A 191 20.00 -3.25 21.99
C TRP A 191 19.41 -2.29 20.96
N ILE A 192 19.69 -2.52 19.68
CA ILE A 192 19.15 -1.72 18.57
C ILE A 192 17.97 -2.46 17.97
N GLU A 193 16.78 -1.90 18.11
CA GLU A 193 15.61 -2.34 17.35
C GLU A 193 15.63 -1.69 15.97
N ARG A 194 15.92 -2.48 14.92
CA ARG A 194 15.94 -2.00 13.54
C ARG A 194 14.60 -2.27 12.86
N THR A 195 13.87 -1.21 12.53
CA THR A 195 12.69 -1.28 11.67
C THR A 195 13.09 -0.99 10.21
N THR A 196 12.82 -1.91 9.29
CA THR A 196 13.03 -1.69 7.84
C THR A 196 11.68 -1.49 7.16
N LEU A 197 11.54 -0.41 6.39
CA LEU A 197 10.31 -0.05 5.68
C LEU A 197 10.52 -0.17 4.17
N THR A 198 9.54 -0.78 3.48
CA THR A 198 9.47 -0.83 2.02
C THR A 198 8.35 0.09 1.56
N ILE A 199 8.61 0.95 0.58
CA ILE A 199 7.67 1.95 0.09
C ILE A 199 7.13 1.57 -1.28
N ALA A 200 5.92 2.06 -1.60
CA ALA A 200 5.20 1.70 -2.83
C ALA A 200 5.95 2.04 -4.13
N SER A 201 6.82 3.03 -4.09
CA SER A 201 7.59 3.51 -5.24
C SER A 201 8.89 4.16 -4.78
N GLN A 202 9.89 4.19 -5.65
CA GLN A 202 11.20 4.77 -5.31
C GLN A 202 11.10 6.27 -5.05
N LEU A 203 11.98 6.76 -4.18
CA LEU A 203 12.23 8.18 -3.97
C LEU A 203 13.61 8.54 -4.54
N PRO A 204 13.75 9.68 -5.26
CA PRO A 204 12.66 10.57 -5.69
C PRO A 204 11.73 9.92 -6.72
N GLY A 205 10.48 10.42 -6.79
CA GLY A 205 9.46 9.93 -7.71
C GLY A 205 8.42 11.02 -8.02
N ILE A 206 7.23 10.63 -8.47
CA ILE A 206 6.16 11.60 -8.82
C ILE A 206 5.60 12.38 -7.62
N LEU A 207 5.87 11.93 -6.40
CA LEU A 207 5.50 12.58 -5.15
C LEU A 207 6.70 12.53 -4.20
N ARG A 208 6.71 13.44 -3.21
CA ARG A 208 7.73 13.42 -2.14
C ARG A 208 7.44 12.38 -1.06
N TRP A 209 6.34 11.67 -1.15
CA TRP A 209 5.96 10.65 -0.17
C TRP A 209 5.28 9.49 -0.87
N PHE A 210 5.58 8.30 -0.36
CA PHE A 210 4.90 7.08 -0.76
C PHE A 210 4.43 6.33 0.48
N GLU A 211 3.27 5.69 0.33
CA GLU A 211 2.75 4.80 1.36
C GLU A 211 3.78 3.71 1.61
N TYR A 212 4.02 3.44 2.89
CA TYR A 212 4.70 2.22 3.30
C TYR A 212 3.80 1.05 2.90
N THR A 213 4.23 0.36 1.85
CA THR A 213 3.65 -0.93 1.46
C THR A 213 4.42 -1.97 2.24
N ALA A 214 3.94 -2.27 3.44
CA ALA A 214 4.32 -3.50 4.11
C ALA A 214 4.04 -4.65 3.14
N GLU A 215 5.02 -5.44 2.72
CA GLU A 215 4.65 -6.74 2.19
C GLU A 215 5.67 -7.85 2.50
N PRO A 216 5.21 -9.06 2.95
CA PRO A 216 3.83 -9.52 3.12
C PRO A 216 3.56 -10.09 4.53
N ARG A 217 3.18 -9.25 5.48
CA ARG A 217 2.18 -9.63 6.49
C ARG A 217 1.26 -8.44 6.66
N ARG A 218 0.17 -8.42 5.89
CA ARG A 218 -1.02 -7.67 6.31
C ARG A 218 -1.21 -7.97 7.79
N SER A 219 -1.35 -6.95 8.63
CA SER A 219 -1.64 -7.16 10.04
C SER A 219 -2.75 -8.20 10.14
N ILE A 220 -2.51 -9.29 10.86
CA ILE A 220 -3.52 -10.34 11.01
C ILE A 220 -4.70 -9.82 11.83
N SER A 221 -4.54 -8.71 12.57
CA SER A 221 -5.54 -8.18 13.50
C SER A 221 -6.94 -7.99 12.89
N PRO A 222 -7.13 -7.42 11.68
CA PRO A 222 -8.48 -7.33 11.10
C PRO A 222 -9.09 -8.71 10.80
N LEU A 223 -8.29 -9.69 10.39
CA LEU A 223 -8.74 -11.07 10.20
C LEU A 223 -9.06 -11.73 11.55
N SER A 224 -8.17 -11.59 12.54
CA SER A 224 -8.37 -12.10 13.91
C SER A 224 -9.64 -11.53 14.53
N MET A 225 -9.85 -10.21 14.45
CA MET A 225 -11.04 -9.55 14.97
C MET A 225 -12.32 -10.03 14.27
N ARG A 226 -12.30 -10.22 12.95
CA ARG A 226 -13.47 -10.67 12.20
C ARG A 226 -13.80 -12.14 12.49
N LEU A 227 -12.81 -13.01 12.55
CA LEU A 227 -13.00 -14.41 12.93
C LEU A 227 -13.51 -14.53 14.37
N GLN A 228 -12.84 -13.87 15.31
CA GLN A 228 -13.23 -13.88 16.72
C GLN A 228 -14.64 -13.35 16.93
N GLY A 229 -14.98 -12.18 16.35
CA GLY A 229 -16.30 -11.57 16.52
C GLY A 229 -17.45 -12.42 15.96
N VAL A 230 -17.18 -13.22 14.92
CA VAL A 230 -18.19 -14.07 14.29
C VAL A 230 -18.30 -15.44 14.99
N ILE A 231 -17.18 -16.02 15.44
CA ILE A 231 -17.12 -17.36 16.07
C ILE A 231 -17.48 -17.28 17.56
N GLU A 232 -16.94 -16.32 18.31
CA GLU A 232 -17.25 -16.20 19.74
C GLU A 232 -18.64 -15.59 19.95
N ALA A 233 -19.02 -14.63 19.10
CA ALA A 233 -20.32 -13.93 19.10
C ALA A 233 -20.86 -13.55 20.50
N ALA A 234 -19.96 -13.30 21.46
CA ALA A 234 -20.24 -13.29 22.90
C ALA A 234 -21.24 -12.20 23.35
N VAL A 235 -21.42 -11.15 22.54
CA VAL A 235 -22.31 -10.03 22.85
C VAL A 235 -23.69 -10.19 22.20
N ASN A 236 -23.74 -10.65 20.94
CA ASN A 236 -24.98 -10.65 20.16
C ASN A 236 -25.67 -12.01 20.05
N GLY A 237 -25.02 -13.11 20.47
CA GLY A 237 -25.60 -14.46 20.54
C GLY A 237 -25.52 -15.29 19.24
N GLY A 238 -24.92 -14.73 18.19
CA GLY A 238 -24.44 -15.50 17.04
C GLY A 238 -25.48 -16.36 16.31
N ILE A 239 -25.05 -17.53 15.84
CA ILE A 239 -25.88 -18.48 15.09
C ILE A 239 -26.93 -19.14 16.00
N ALA A 240 -26.60 -19.37 17.27
CA ALA A 240 -27.47 -20.02 18.24
C ALA A 240 -28.84 -19.36 18.35
N LYS A 241 -28.90 -18.02 18.35
CA LYS A 241 -30.19 -17.29 18.39
C LYS A 241 -31.10 -17.61 17.20
N TYR A 242 -30.55 -17.79 16.00
CA TYR A 242 -31.35 -18.18 14.83
C TYR A 242 -31.84 -19.63 14.94
N GLN A 243 -31.01 -20.52 15.48
CA GLN A 243 -31.38 -21.92 15.67
C GLN A 243 -32.50 -22.08 16.72
N GLU A 244 -32.36 -21.37 17.85
CA GLU A 244 -33.35 -21.37 18.93
C GLU A 244 -34.68 -20.75 18.49
N ALA A 245 -34.65 -19.73 17.64
CA ALA A 245 -35.86 -19.07 17.16
C ALA A 245 -36.57 -19.84 16.03
N PHE A 246 -35.82 -20.35 15.05
CA PHE A 246 -36.40 -20.77 13.77
C PHE A 246 -36.28 -22.27 13.49
N PHE A 247 -35.43 -23.01 14.21
CA PHE A 247 -35.20 -24.45 13.93
C PHE A 247 -35.94 -25.36 14.93
N THR A 248 -36.91 -24.82 15.65
CA THR A 248 -37.79 -25.59 16.53
C THR A 248 -38.91 -26.26 15.73
N LEU A 249 -39.40 -27.38 16.25
CA LEU A 249 -40.53 -28.10 15.65
C LEU A 249 -41.81 -27.24 15.69
N GLU A 250 -42.00 -26.48 16.77
CA GLU A 250 -43.15 -25.59 16.97
C GLU A 250 -43.22 -24.50 15.89
N PHE A 251 -42.11 -23.82 15.61
CA PHE A 251 -42.05 -22.79 14.57
C PHE A 251 -42.38 -23.36 13.18
N SER A 252 -41.89 -24.57 12.90
CA SER A 252 -42.09 -25.25 11.62
C SER A 252 -43.55 -25.67 11.40
N LEU A 253 -44.27 -26.05 12.47
CA LEU A 253 -45.70 -26.40 12.41
C LEU A 253 -46.60 -25.17 12.31
N GLN A 254 -46.23 -24.08 12.98
CA GLN A 254 -47.03 -22.84 13.00
C GLN A 254 -46.88 -21.99 11.72
N ASN A 255 -45.76 -22.12 10.99
CA ASN A 255 -45.46 -21.29 9.81
C ASN A 255 -44.99 -22.14 8.60
N PRO A 256 -45.87 -22.99 8.01
CA PRO A 256 -45.49 -23.87 6.90
C PRO A 256 -45.02 -23.11 5.64
N GLU A 257 -45.54 -21.90 5.41
CA GLU A 257 -45.19 -21.04 4.28
C GLU A 257 -43.74 -20.52 4.31
N GLU A 258 -43.13 -20.45 5.50
CA GLU A 258 -41.77 -19.94 5.70
C GLU A 258 -40.69 -21.02 5.51
N THR A 259 -41.09 -22.27 5.24
CA THR A 259 -40.22 -23.44 5.05
C THR A 259 -39.07 -23.16 4.08
N HIS A 260 -39.34 -22.48 2.96
CA HIS A 260 -38.32 -22.15 1.97
C HIS A 260 -37.24 -21.19 2.52
N LYS A 261 -37.63 -20.20 3.35
CA LYS A 261 -36.69 -19.27 3.98
C LYS A 261 -35.85 -19.96 5.06
N ILE A 262 -36.45 -20.88 5.82
CA ILE A 262 -35.74 -21.70 6.81
C ILE A 262 -34.69 -22.59 6.13
N ILE A 263 -35.06 -23.25 5.02
CA ILE A 263 -34.12 -24.05 4.23
C ILE A 263 -32.97 -23.17 3.70
N LYS A 264 -33.27 -21.97 3.19
CA LYS A 264 -32.24 -21.04 2.74
C LYS A 264 -31.33 -20.59 3.88
N LEU A 265 -31.87 -20.26 5.04
CA LEU A 265 -31.10 -19.87 6.23
C LEU A 265 -30.16 -21.00 6.67
N LYS A 266 -30.63 -22.25 6.68
CA LYS A 266 -29.81 -23.44 6.95
C LYS A 266 -28.63 -23.54 5.96
N SER A 267 -28.88 -23.35 4.66
CA SER A 267 -27.81 -23.38 3.65
C SER A 267 -26.76 -22.28 3.84
N LEU A 268 -27.18 -21.07 4.21
CA LEU A 268 -26.27 -19.95 4.44
C LEU A 268 -25.42 -20.14 5.71
N ILE A 269 -25.98 -20.76 6.75
CA ILE A 269 -25.22 -21.12 7.96
C ILE A 269 -24.11 -22.12 7.61
N LEU A 270 -24.41 -23.13 6.79
CA LEU A 270 -23.40 -24.10 6.34
C LEU A 270 -22.29 -23.44 5.51
N GLU A 271 -22.66 -22.61 4.53
CA GLU A 271 -21.70 -21.86 3.71
C GLU A 271 -20.81 -20.96 4.58
N LYS A 272 -21.40 -20.28 5.57
CA LYS A 272 -20.66 -19.44 6.52
C LYS A 272 -19.63 -20.25 7.32
N VAL A 273 -19.97 -21.45 7.80
CA VAL A 273 -19.02 -22.32 8.53
C VAL A 273 -17.82 -22.67 7.63
N GLN A 274 -18.06 -23.04 6.37
CA GLN A 274 -16.97 -23.35 5.43
C GLN A 274 -16.05 -22.16 5.17
N ILE A 275 -16.62 -20.95 5.03
CA ILE A 275 -15.84 -19.71 4.87
C ILE A 275 -15.00 -19.45 6.14
N LEU A 276 -15.57 -19.65 7.32
CA LEU A 276 -14.86 -19.51 8.59
C LEU A 276 -13.72 -20.51 8.74
N GLU A 277 -13.91 -21.77 8.34
CA GLU A 277 -12.86 -22.78 8.32
C GLU A 277 -11.71 -22.38 7.39
N GLY A 278 -12.02 -21.92 6.18
CA GLY A 278 -11.03 -21.41 5.24
C GLY A 278 -10.28 -20.18 5.77
N GLY A 279 -11.01 -19.25 6.41
CA GLY A 279 -10.44 -18.08 7.06
C GLY A 279 -9.53 -18.43 8.24
N LEU A 280 -9.93 -19.41 9.05
CA LEU A 280 -9.15 -19.88 10.19
C LEU A 280 -7.91 -20.66 9.75
N SER A 281 -8.00 -21.46 8.68
CA SER A 281 -6.84 -22.11 8.05
C SER A 281 -5.82 -21.09 7.54
N LEU A 282 -6.27 -20.02 6.87
CA LEU A 282 -5.41 -18.91 6.47
C LEU A 282 -4.81 -18.20 7.70
N HIS A 283 -5.60 -17.95 8.73
CA HIS A 283 -5.14 -17.35 9.98
C HIS A 283 -4.04 -18.19 10.64
N GLY A 284 -4.19 -19.52 10.69
CA GLY A 284 -3.19 -20.43 11.26
C GLY A 284 -1.83 -20.36 10.55
N ARG A 285 -1.83 -20.20 9.21
CA ARG A 285 -0.60 -20.03 8.42
C ARG A 285 0.09 -18.69 8.63
N LEU A 286 -0.65 -17.65 9.02
CA LEU A 286 -0.16 -16.28 9.13
C LEU A 286 0.07 -15.81 10.57
N ALA A 287 -0.48 -16.52 11.56
CA ALA A 287 -0.48 -16.15 12.97
C ALA A 287 0.93 -16.08 13.56
N PRO A 288 1.37 -14.92 14.09
CA PRO A 288 2.58 -14.86 14.90
C PRO A 288 2.36 -15.53 16.28
N PRO A 289 3.43 -15.88 17.01
CA PRO A 289 3.36 -16.68 18.25
C PRO A 289 2.37 -16.15 19.29
N GLU A 290 2.21 -14.83 19.37
CA GLU A 290 1.40 -14.14 20.36
C GLU A 290 -0.11 -14.38 20.16
N VAL A 291 -0.56 -14.62 18.92
CA VAL A 291 -1.99 -14.82 18.59
C VAL A 291 -2.37 -16.28 18.40
N ILE A 292 -1.41 -17.22 18.52
CA ILE A 292 -1.68 -18.67 18.45
C ILE A 292 -2.69 -19.13 19.51
N PRO A 293 -2.66 -18.64 20.78
CA PRO A 293 -3.66 -19.02 21.77
C PRO A 293 -5.09 -18.64 21.35
N LEU A 294 -5.26 -17.46 20.75
CA LEU A 294 -6.55 -16.99 20.21
C LEU A 294 -7.00 -17.89 19.04
N HIS A 295 -6.08 -18.20 18.13
CA HIS A 295 -6.36 -19.09 17.00
C HIS A 295 -6.87 -20.47 17.45
N ARG A 296 -6.21 -21.09 18.44
CA ARG A 296 -6.63 -22.40 18.99
C ARG A 296 -8.02 -22.33 19.62
N ARG A 297 -8.32 -21.27 20.37
CA ARG A 297 -9.65 -21.03 20.96
C ARG A 297 -10.73 -20.89 19.89
N CYS A 298 -10.49 -20.10 18.85
CA CYS A 298 -11.44 -19.96 17.74
C CYS A 298 -11.67 -21.30 17.03
N GLY A 299 -10.64 -22.13 16.88
CA GLY A 299 -10.76 -23.47 16.28
C GLY A 299 -11.59 -24.44 17.10
N SER A 300 -11.43 -24.45 18.42
CA SER A 300 -12.26 -25.32 19.29
C SER A 300 -13.73 -24.90 19.27
N LEU A 301 -14.01 -23.59 19.30
CA LEU A 301 -15.37 -23.07 19.26
C LEU A 301 -16.06 -23.38 17.93
N LEU A 302 -15.39 -23.13 16.80
CA LEU A 302 -15.95 -23.43 15.48
C LEU A 302 -16.22 -24.93 15.29
N SER A 303 -15.35 -25.79 15.83
CA SER A 303 -15.56 -27.25 15.80
C SER A 303 -16.81 -27.68 16.58
N ASN A 304 -17.05 -27.08 17.74
CA ASN A 304 -18.24 -27.33 18.54
C ASN A 304 -19.52 -26.84 17.84
N GLU A 305 -19.47 -25.66 17.22
CA GLU A 305 -20.59 -25.11 16.42
C GLU A 305 -20.88 -25.96 15.18
N ALA A 306 -19.86 -26.48 14.49
CA ALA A 306 -20.00 -27.34 13.32
C ALA A 306 -20.64 -28.69 13.70
N LEU A 307 -20.27 -29.27 14.85
CA LEU A 307 -20.90 -30.49 15.36
C LEU A 307 -22.37 -30.27 15.72
N HIS A 308 -22.70 -29.18 16.42
CA HIS A 308 -24.08 -28.86 16.79
C HIS A 308 -24.96 -28.49 15.59
N SER A 309 -24.39 -27.81 14.59
CA SER A 309 -25.11 -27.47 13.36
C SER A 309 -25.31 -28.71 12.50
N GLY A 310 -24.31 -29.59 12.38
CA GLY A 310 -24.40 -30.83 11.61
C GLY A 310 -25.40 -31.83 12.17
N SER A 311 -25.40 -32.05 13.49
CA SER A 311 -26.33 -33.00 14.15
C SER A 311 -27.80 -32.57 14.03
N ARG A 312 -28.09 -31.29 14.28
CA ARG A 312 -29.45 -30.72 14.14
C ARG A 312 -29.93 -30.65 12.68
N LEU A 313 -29.03 -30.64 11.71
CA LEU A 313 -29.38 -30.65 10.28
C LEU A 313 -29.62 -32.06 9.73
N SER A 314 -28.93 -33.09 10.27
CA SER A 314 -29.17 -34.49 9.91
C SER A 314 -30.51 -35.03 10.44
N GLU A 315 -30.99 -34.53 11.58
CA GLU A 315 -32.26 -34.95 12.19
C GLU A 315 -33.51 -34.47 11.41
N LEU A 316 -33.36 -33.59 10.42
CA LEU A 316 -34.46 -32.94 9.68
C LEU A 316 -34.48 -33.23 8.17
N GLY A 317 -33.76 -34.26 7.69
CA GLY A 317 -33.99 -34.85 6.37
C GLY A 317 -33.47 -34.09 5.14
N ILE A 318 -32.35 -33.35 5.25
CA ILE A 318 -31.73 -32.70 4.07
C ILE A 318 -30.94 -33.75 3.25
N PRO A 319 -31.14 -33.83 1.92
CA PRO A 319 -30.47 -34.83 1.07
C PRO A 319 -28.93 -34.74 1.09
N PRO A 320 -28.20 -35.85 0.83
CA PRO A 320 -26.74 -35.95 0.92
C PRO A 320 -25.96 -35.05 -0.04
N GLN A 321 -26.65 -34.38 -0.96
CA GLN A 321 -26.06 -33.53 -2.01
C GLN A 321 -25.36 -32.29 -1.45
N TYR A 322 -25.69 -31.89 -0.20
CA TYR A 322 -25.00 -30.82 0.54
C TYR A 322 -23.99 -31.34 1.58
N GLN A 323 -23.86 -32.66 1.76
CA GLN A 323 -22.93 -33.30 2.72
C GLN A 323 -21.55 -33.58 2.12
N GLN A 324 -21.34 -33.25 0.84
CA GLN A 324 -20.22 -33.76 0.07
C GLN A 324 -19.02 -32.81 0.02
N THR A 325 -18.46 -32.44 1.16
CA THR A 325 -17.04 -32.06 1.25
C THR A 325 -16.43 -32.26 2.65
N ARG A 326 -16.64 -33.42 3.29
CA ARG A 326 -15.68 -33.87 4.32
C ARG A 326 -14.38 -34.29 3.64
N ARG A 327 -13.53 -33.33 3.27
CA ARG A 327 -12.09 -33.60 3.17
C ARG A 327 -11.51 -33.37 4.55
N ALA A 328 -11.06 -34.45 5.17
CA ALA A 328 -10.30 -34.41 6.41
C ALA A 328 -9.10 -33.47 6.23
N ALA A 329 -9.20 -32.24 6.73
CA ALA A 329 -8.03 -31.46 7.07
C ALA A 329 -7.52 -32.06 8.38
N SER A 330 -6.67 -33.08 8.25
CA SER A 330 -5.84 -33.56 9.34
C SER A 330 -5.07 -32.38 9.91
N TYR A 331 -5.42 -31.97 11.12
CA TYR A 331 -4.63 -31.04 11.92
C TYR A 331 -3.35 -31.76 12.34
N SER A 332 -2.34 -31.77 11.47
CA SER A 332 -0.97 -32.11 11.86
C SER A 332 -0.31 -30.84 12.40
N CYS A 333 -0.25 -30.73 13.73
CA CYS A 333 0.69 -29.84 14.40
C CYS A 333 2.13 -30.28 14.06
N ILE A 334 2.91 -29.37 13.49
CA ILE A 334 4.35 -29.23 13.75
C ILE A 334 4.60 -27.74 13.96
#